data_AF-A0A7U3UTV3-F1
#
_entry.id   AF-A0A7U3UTV3-F1
#
_cell.length_a   1.000
_cell.length_b   1.000
_cell.length_c   1.000
_cell.angle_alpha   90.00
_cell.angle_beta   90.00
_cell.angle_gamma   90.00
#
_symmetry.space_group_name_H-M   'P 1'
#
loop_
_entity.id
_entity.type
_entity.pdbx_description
1 polymer ?
#
loop_
_entity_poly.entity_id
_entity_poly.type
_entity_poly.pdbx_seq_one_letter_code
_entity_poly.pdbx_strand_id
1 'polypeptide(L)'
;MSASVGIPLLVTSAGQDALTRAVRFTRSVVHTRVEPKSIGAYLLLGHVRGAIRPLYVGRSDTCLHRRLYHHPLQGIATHFIVTPTRNPDQAYATEARWYHRHLCAGHPLLNRIHPASPAGTARRCPFCQEPGLGRALTRALLHPHPSETRSTP
;
A
#
# COMPACT_ATOMS: atom_id res chain seq x y z
N MET A 1 -21.59 -0.45 -40.98
CA MET A 1 -20.59 0.43 -40.31
C MET A 1 -21.25 0.97 -39.05
N SER A 2 -20.96 0.39 -37.88
CA SER A 2 -21.47 0.90 -36.59
C SER A 2 -20.28 1.40 -35.78
N ALA A 3 -20.23 2.71 -35.57
CA ALA A 3 -19.30 3.35 -34.66
C ALA A 3 -19.79 3.12 -33.21
N SER A 4 -19.00 2.40 -32.42
CA SER A 4 -19.22 2.30 -30.97
C SER A 4 -18.77 3.61 -30.32
N VAL A 5 -19.75 4.35 -29.82
CA VAL A 5 -19.55 5.54 -28.98
C VAL A 5 -18.82 5.12 -27.71
N GLY A 6 -17.59 5.62 -27.55
CA GLY A 6 -16.77 5.40 -26.37
C GLY A 6 -17.36 6.15 -25.18
N ILE A 7 -17.95 5.40 -24.24
CA ILE A 7 -18.35 5.94 -22.93
C ILE A 7 -17.06 6.25 -22.16
N PRO A 8 -16.81 7.51 -21.75
CA PRO A 8 -15.67 7.81 -20.90
C PRO A 8 -15.92 7.18 -19.53
N LEU A 9 -15.11 6.17 -19.19
CA LEU A 9 -15.09 5.58 -17.87
C LEU A 9 -14.72 6.69 -16.89
N LEU A 10 -15.68 7.16 -16.09
CA LEU A 10 -15.45 8.16 -15.04
C LEU A 10 -14.51 7.54 -13.99
N VAL A 11 -13.20 7.76 -14.17
CA VAL A 11 -12.19 7.45 -13.17
C VAL A 11 -12.37 8.49 -12.06
N THR A 12 -12.84 8.05 -10.91
CA THR A 12 -12.94 8.89 -9.71
C THR A 12 -11.59 9.54 -9.42
N SER A 13 -11.59 10.80 -9.00
CA SER A 13 -10.38 11.62 -8.75
C SER A 13 -9.34 10.95 -7.85
N ALA A 14 -9.78 10.10 -6.92
CA ALA A 14 -8.90 9.31 -6.04
C ALA A 14 -8.13 8.17 -6.75
N GLY A 15 -8.48 7.83 -7.99
CA GLY A 15 -7.75 6.91 -8.88
C GLY A 15 -6.74 7.62 -9.78
N GLN A 16 -6.96 8.90 -10.09
CA GLN A 16 -6.00 9.73 -10.82
C GLN A 16 -4.79 10.07 -9.94
N ASP A 17 -4.99 10.47 -8.69
CA ASP A 17 -3.90 10.85 -7.76
C ASP A 17 -2.88 9.74 -7.48
N ALA A 18 -3.34 8.47 -7.48
CA ALA A 18 -2.45 7.33 -7.28
C ALA A 18 -1.57 7.08 -8.52
N LEU A 19 -2.10 7.30 -9.72
CA LEU A 19 -1.35 7.10 -10.96
C LEU A 19 -0.30 8.20 -11.18
N THR A 20 -0.54 9.43 -10.74
CA THR A 20 0.43 10.54 -10.85
C THR A 20 1.71 10.31 -10.02
N ARG A 21 1.68 9.40 -9.04
CA ARG A 21 2.82 9.05 -8.17
C ARG A 21 3.48 7.72 -8.53
N ALA A 22 2.91 6.96 -9.47
CA ALA A 22 3.47 5.67 -9.86
C ALA A 22 4.75 5.86 -10.67
N VAL A 23 5.82 5.17 -10.28
CA VAL A 23 7.11 5.18 -11.00
C VAL A 23 7.48 3.77 -11.43
N ARG A 24 8.31 3.64 -12.47
CA ARG A 24 8.69 2.32 -13.01
C ARG A 24 9.35 1.46 -11.94
N PHE A 25 8.98 0.18 -11.89
CA PHE A 25 9.55 -0.76 -10.93
C PHE A 25 10.78 -1.45 -11.48
N THR A 26 11.92 -0.75 -11.37
CA THR A 26 13.24 -1.29 -11.67
C THR A 26 14.17 -1.05 -10.48
N ARG A 27 15.23 -1.86 -10.35
CA ARG A 27 16.24 -1.67 -9.29
C ARG A 27 16.86 -0.27 -9.30
N SER A 28 17.16 0.26 -10.48
CA SER A 28 17.72 1.62 -10.63
C SER A 28 16.74 2.71 -10.16
N VAL A 29 15.44 2.59 -10.48
CA VAL A 29 14.45 3.55 -9.99
C VAL A 29 14.23 3.42 -8.48
N VAL A 30 14.22 2.20 -7.94
CA VAL A 30 14.17 2.00 -6.47
C VAL A 30 15.36 2.69 -5.81
N HIS A 31 16.57 2.51 -6.34
CA HIS A 31 17.79 3.10 -5.79
C HIS A 31 17.76 4.63 -5.78
N THR A 32 17.18 5.25 -6.81
CA THR A 32 17.14 6.71 -6.96
C THR A 32 15.94 7.38 -6.30
N ARG A 33 14.84 6.64 -6.08
CA ARG A 33 13.56 7.21 -5.61
C ARG A 33 13.17 6.80 -4.19
N VAL A 34 13.81 5.79 -3.61
CA VAL A 34 13.45 5.29 -2.28
C VAL A 34 14.63 5.47 -1.35
N GLU A 35 14.42 6.26 -0.30
CA GLU A 35 15.46 6.52 0.69
C GLU A 35 15.88 5.23 1.42
N PRO A 36 17.19 4.95 1.55
CA PRO A 36 17.66 3.85 2.38
C PRO A 36 17.17 3.98 3.83
N LYS A 37 16.89 2.84 4.48
CA LYS A 37 16.42 2.78 5.88
C LYS A 37 15.07 3.46 6.15
N SER A 38 14.30 3.83 5.12
CA SER A 38 12.95 4.36 5.32
C SER A 38 11.95 3.26 5.67
N ILE A 39 11.09 3.50 6.65
CA ILE A 39 9.93 2.66 6.99
C ILE A 39 8.75 3.07 6.11
N GLY A 40 7.83 2.16 5.79
CA GLY A 40 6.57 2.53 5.16
C GLY A 40 5.87 1.42 4.39
N ALA A 41 4.92 1.82 3.55
CA ALA A 41 4.13 0.92 2.71
C ALA A 41 4.41 1.15 1.23
N TYR A 42 4.17 0.13 0.42
CA TYR A 42 4.26 0.18 -1.04
C TYR A 42 3.08 -0.54 -1.71
N LEU A 43 2.76 -0.08 -2.92
CA LEU A 43 1.82 -0.73 -3.83
C LEU A 43 2.55 -1.03 -5.13
N LEU A 44 2.49 -2.28 -5.58
CA LEU A 44 2.99 -2.71 -6.88
C LEU A 44 1.83 -2.79 -7.87
N LEU A 45 2.09 -2.31 -9.07
CA LEU A 45 1.14 -2.19 -10.16
C LEU A 45 1.64 -2.97 -11.37
N GLY A 46 0.73 -3.48 -12.19
CA GLY A 46 1.07 -4.14 -13.46
C GLY A 46 -0.05 -4.01 -14.49
N HIS A 47 0.24 -4.42 -15.72
CA HIS A 47 -0.76 -4.44 -16.78
C HIS A 47 -1.60 -5.71 -16.68
N VAL A 48 -2.90 -5.53 -16.49
CA VAL A 48 -3.89 -6.61 -16.50
C VAL A 48 -4.95 -6.22 -17.53
N ARG A 49 -5.09 -7.04 -18.59
CA ARG A 49 -6.04 -6.81 -19.69
C ARG A 49 -5.97 -5.39 -20.27
N GLY A 50 -4.75 -4.91 -20.54
CA GLY A 50 -4.52 -3.58 -21.13
C GLY A 50 -4.58 -2.39 -20.16
N ALA A 51 -4.94 -2.61 -18.88
CA ALA A 51 -5.02 -1.53 -17.89
C ALA A 51 -4.01 -1.71 -16.75
N ILE A 52 -3.49 -0.59 -16.22
CA ILE A 52 -2.68 -0.62 -15.00
C ILE A 52 -3.59 -0.94 -13.81
N ARG A 53 -3.22 -1.96 -13.03
CA ARG A 53 -3.97 -2.46 -11.88
C ARG A 53 -3.06 -2.76 -10.68
N PRO A 54 -3.58 -2.61 -9.44
CA PRO A 54 -2.94 -3.15 -8.23
C PRO A 54 -2.66 -4.64 -8.36
N LEU A 55 -1.42 -5.04 -8.09
CA LEU A 55 -1.03 -6.45 -8.02
C LEU A 55 -0.71 -6.87 -6.58
N TYR A 56 -0.04 -6.02 -5.82
CA TYR A 56 0.48 -6.41 -4.51
C TYR A 56 0.59 -5.18 -3.61
N VAL A 57 0.09 -5.31 -2.39
CA VAL A 57 0.26 -4.29 -1.34
C VAL A 57 1.21 -4.84 -0.30
N GLY A 58 2.21 -4.06 0.11
CA GLY A 58 3.18 -4.52 1.09
C GLY A 58 3.67 -3.40 2.00
N ARG A 59 4.43 -3.77 3.02
CA ARG A 59 5.19 -2.83 3.85
C ARG A 59 6.61 -3.28 4.14
N SER A 60 7.38 -2.37 4.71
CA SER A 60 8.61 -2.68 5.43
C SER A 60 8.67 -1.88 6.71
N ASP A 61 8.90 -2.59 7.82
CA ASP A 61 9.04 -1.99 9.15
C ASP A 61 10.45 -1.41 9.39
N THR A 62 11.38 -1.60 8.45
CA THR A 62 12.80 -1.23 8.62
C THR A 62 13.45 -0.58 7.39
N CYS A 63 13.14 -1.03 6.17
CA CYS A 63 13.79 -0.52 4.96
C CYS A 63 13.00 -0.85 3.68
N LEU A 64 12.17 0.09 3.22
CA LEU A 64 11.46 0.02 1.95
C LEU A 64 12.42 -0.18 0.78
N HIS A 65 13.55 0.53 0.76
CA HIS A 65 14.56 0.38 -0.30
C HIS A 65 15.00 -1.09 -0.44
N ARG A 66 15.47 -1.72 0.65
CA ARG A 66 15.88 -3.13 0.64
C ARG A 66 14.71 -4.05 0.25
N ARG A 67 13.51 -3.81 0.78
CA ARG A 67 12.33 -4.64 0.51
C ARG A 67 11.93 -4.61 -0.97
N LEU A 68 11.91 -3.43 -1.59
CA LEU A 68 11.57 -3.25 -3.00
C LEU A 68 12.68 -3.73 -3.94
N TYR A 69 13.94 -3.52 -3.56
CA TYR A 69 15.09 -3.92 -4.38
C TYR A 69 15.17 -5.45 -4.59
N HIS A 70 14.80 -6.22 -3.56
CA HIS A 70 14.80 -7.69 -3.57
C HIS A 70 13.39 -8.30 -3.75
N HIS A 71 12.38 -7.51 -4.12
CA HIS A 71 11.02 -8.02 -4.20
C HIS A 71 10.88 -9.11 -5.29
N PRO A 72 10.20 -10.23 -5.02
CA PRO A 72 10.06 -11.33 -6.00
C PRO A 72 9.25 -10.96 -7.24
N LEU A 73 8.46 -9.89 -7.19
CA LEU A 73 7.70 -9.37 -8.34
C LEU A 73 8.50 -8.39 -9.22
N GLN A 74 9.82 -8.26 -9.01
CA GLN A 74 10.70 -7.59 -9.99
C GLN A 74 10.55 -8.26 -11.36
N GLY A 75 10.34 -7.46 -12.41
CA GLY A 75 10.10 -7.96 -13.77
C GLY A 75 8.65 -8.40 -14.06
N ILE A 76 7.80 -8.54 -13.03
CA ILE A 76 6.36 -8.84 -13.17
C ILE A 76 5.54 -7.56 -12.97
N ALA A 77 5.74 -6.89 -11.84
CA ALA A 77 5.14 -5.58 -11.61
C ALA A 77 5.90 -4.52 -12.42
N THR A 78 5.16 -3.62 -13.07
CA THR A 78 5.72 -2.60 -13.96
C THR A 78 5.95 -1.27 -13.27
N HIS A 79 5.17 -0.96 -12.24
CA HIS A 79 5.27 0.28 -11.48
C HIS A 79 5.11 0.04 -9.99
N PHE A 80 5.56 1.00 -9.20
CA PHE A 80 5.31 1.03 -7.77
C PHE A 80 4.97 2.43 -7.29
N ILE A 81 4.29 2.48 -6.15
CA ILE A 81 4.06 3.67 -5.34
C ILE A 81 4.62 3.36 -3.96
N VAL A 82 5.28 4.34 -3.33
CA VAL A 82 5.74 4.27 -1.94
C VAL A 82 5.08 5.37 -1.11
N THR A 83 4.79 5.03 0.14
CA THR A 83 4.44 5.98 1.19
C THR A 83 5.37 5.73 2.36
N PRO A 84 6.47 6.50 2.50
CA PRO A 84 7.29 6.50 3.70
C PRO A 84 6.45 6.89 4.92
N THR A 85 6.73 6.27 6.07
CA THR A 85 6.06 6.54 7.34
C THR A 85 7.07 6.70 8.46
N ARG A 86 6.62 7.24 9.61
CA ARG A 86 7.51 7.53 10.74
C ARG A 86 7.83 6.29 11.57
N ASN A 87 6.97 5.28 11.54
CA ASN A 87 7.10 4.06 12.34
C ASN A 87 6.35 2.86 11.70
N PRO A 88 6.61 1.63 12.19
CA PRO A 88 5.97 0.40 11.68
C PRO A 88 4.45 0.39 11.81
N ASP A 89 3.92 1.06 12.83
CA ASP A 89 2.49 1.16 13.08
C ASP A 89 1.76 1.93 11.98
N GLN A 90 2.33 3.06 11.56
CA GLN A 90 1.82 3.82 10.43
C GLN A 90 1.99 3.06 9.11
N ALA A 91 3.07 2.30 8.95
CA ALA A 91 3.28 1.45 7.78
C ALA A 91 2.20 0.36 7.70
N TYR A 92 1.93 -0.33 8.82
CA TYR A 92 0.86 -1.32 8.95
C TYR A 92 -0.51 -0.74 8.65
N ALA A 93 -0.85 0.41 9.24
CA ALA A 93 -2.11 1.10 8.97
C ALA A 93 -2.28 1.44 7.48
N THR A 94 -1.21 1.94 6.84
CA THR A 94 -1.22 2.32 5.42
C THR A 94 -1.39 1.09 4.52
N GLU A 95 -0.64 0.02 4.78
CA GLU A 95 -0.76 -1.25 4.06
C GLU A 95 -2.16 -1.85 4.22
N ALA A 96 -2.67 -1.94 5.44
CA ALA A 96 -3.99 -2.48 5.72
C ALA A 96 -5.09 -1.67 5.01
N ARG A 97 -5.00 -0.34 5.03
CA ARG A 97 -5.94 0.53 4.29
C ARG A 97 -5.95 0.20 2.80
N TRP A 98 -4.78 0.09 2.17
CA TRP A 98 -4.67 -0.21 0.75
C TRP A 98 -5.16 -1.62 0.41
N TYR A 99 -4.81 -2.59 1.25
CA TYR A 99 -5.28 -3.96 1.13
C TYR A 99 -6.82 -4.03 1.07
N HIS A 100 -7.49 -3.47 2.09
CA HIS A 100 -8.96 -3.44 2.15
C HIS A 100 -9.58 -2.63 1.01
N ARG A 101 -9.03 -1.43 0.72
CA ARG A 101 -9.54 -0.59 -0.38
C ARG A 101 -9.56 -1.33 -1.71
N HIS A 102 -8.49 -2.06 -2.04
CA HIS A 102 -8.39 -2.76 -3.32
C HIS A 102 -9.28 -4.02 -3.36
N LEU A 103 -9.39 -4.76 -2.27
CA LEU A 103 -10.31 -5.90 -2.21
C LEU A 103 -11.78 -5.47 -2.30
N CYS A 104 -12.19 -4.42 -1.58
CA CYS A 104 -13.54 -3.87 -1.68
C CYS A 104 -13.87 -3.34 -3.08
N ALA A 105 -12.87 -2.85 -3.81
CA ALA A 105 -13.00 -2.43 -5.21
C ALA A 105 -12.99 -3.60 -6.21
N GLY A 106 -12.94 -4.85 -5.75
CA GLY A 106 -12.92 -6.04 -6.60
C GLY A 106 -11.59 -6.27 -7.33
N HIS A 107 -10.48 -5.69 -6.84
CA HIS A 107 -9.15 -5.94 -7.39
C HIS A 107 -8.49 -7.11 -6.67
N PRO A 108 -8.28 -8.26 -7.34
CA PRO A 108 -7.59 -9.38 -6.71
C PRO A 108 -6.11 -9.04 -6.52
N LEU A 109 -5.67 -8.99 -5.27
CA LEU A 109 -4.25 -8.85 -4.91
C LEU A 109 -3.57 -10.23 -4.89
N LEU A 110 -2.29 -10.27 -5.24
CA LEU A 110 -1.46 -11.47 -5.21
C LEU A 110 -1.13 -11.91 -3.78
N ASN A 111 -0.93 -10.97 -2.85
CA ASN A 111 -0.90 -11.31 -1.44
C ASN A 111 -2.33 -11.54 -0.95
N ARG A 112 -2.73 -12.82 -0.85
CA ARG A 112 -4.05 -13.23 -0.34
C ARG A 112 -4.18 -13.21 1.18
N ILE A 113 -3.05 -13.04 1.88
CA ILE A 113 -2.99 -13.03 3.33
C ILE A 113 -3.04 -11.58 3.79
N HIS A 114 -3.97 -11.28 4.69
CA HIS A 114 -4.12 -9.97 5.31
C HIS A 114 -2.80 -9.54 6.00
N PRO A 115 -2.44 -8.25 5.96
CA PRO A 115 -1.31 -7.72 6.71
C PRO A 115 -1.27 -8.18 8.17
N ALA A 116 -0.18 -8.82 8.58
CA ALA A 116 0.07 -9.12 9.99
C ALA A 116 0.37 -7.81 10.74
N SER A 117 0.05 -7.71 12.03
CA SER A 117 0.49 -6.57 12.85
C SER A 117 2.01 -6.54 12.99
N PRO A 118 2.61 -5.37 13.28
CA PRO A 118 4.04 -5.28 13.59
C PRO A 118 4.39 -6.16 14.80
N ALA A 119 5.58 -6.74 14.78
CA ALA A 119 6.04 -7.65 15.83
C ALA A 119 5.96 -6.99 17.22
N GLY A 120 5.45 -7.72 18.21
CA GLY A 120 5.35 -7.24 19.60
C GLY A 120 4.22 -6.24 19.90
N THR A 121 3.41 -5.82 18.91
CA THR A 121 2.37 -4.80 19.12
C THR A 121 0.97 -5.36 19.42
N ALA A 122 0.71 -6.64 19.10
CA ALA A 122 -0.62 -7.28 19.16
C ALA A 122 -1.77 -6.45 18.55
N ARG A 123 -1.45 -5.53 17.62
CA ARG A 123 -2.39 -4.51 17.14
C ARG A 123 -3.48 -5.15 16.28
N ARG A 124 -4.74 -4.80 16.54
CA ARG A 124 -5.86 -5.17 15.67
C ARG A 124 -5.91 -4.26 14.45
N CYS A 125 -6.24 -4.85 13.30
CA CYS A 125 -6.47 -4.07 12.09
C CYS A 125 -7.70 -3.18 12.25
N PRO A 126 -7.59 -1.85 12.09
CA PRO A 126 -8.73 -0.96 12.23
C PRO A 126 -9.73 -1.08 11.06
N PHE A 127 -9.35 -1.75 9.97
CA PHE A 127 -10.16 -1.86 8.75
C PHE A 127 -10.93 -3.18 8.64
N CYS A 128 -10.65 -4.20 9.45
CA CYS A 128 -11.33 -5.50 9.38
C CYS A 128 -12.77 -5.49 9.91
N GLN A 129 -13.15 -4.48 10.70
CA GLN A 129 -14.44 -4.44 11.39
C GLN A 129 -15.30 -3.21 11.01
N GLU A 130 -14.79 -2.29 10.20
CA GLU A 130 -15.52 -1.07 9.82
C GLU A 130 -15.89 -1.08 8.34
N PRO A 131 -17.20 -1.02 8.00
CA PRO A 131 -17.69 -0.89 6.62
C PRO A 131 -17.29 0.42 5.90
N GLY A 132 -16.46 1.27 6.52
CA GLY A 132 -16.11 2.59 5.99
C GLY A 132 -14.65 2.96 6.23
N LEU A 133 -13.89 3.14 5.15
CA LEU A 133 -12.45 3.45 5.16
C LEU A 133 -12.11 4.74 5.94
N GLY A 134 -13.03 5.70 6.01
CA GLY A 134 -12.81 7.05 6.56
C GLY A 134 -12.61 7.13 8.07
N ARG A 135 -13.44 6.43 8.87
CA ARG A 135 -13.33 6.44 10.34
C ARG A 135 -12.12 5.62 10.82
N ALA A 136 -11.89 4.47 10.19
CA ALA A 136 -10.73 3.64 10.42
C ALA A 136 -9.40 4.37 10.17
N LEU A 137 -9.35 5.26 9.17
CA LEU A 137 -8.17 6.08 8.86
C LEU A 137 -7.82 7.06 9.98
N THR A 138 -8.81 7.82 10.43
CA THR A 138 -8.65 8.80 11.50
C THR A 138 -8.12 8.11 12.77
N ARG A 139 -8.69 6.96 13.14
CA ARG A 139 -8.22 6.17 14.30
C ARG A 139 -6.78 5.67 14.10
N ALA A 140 -6.45 5.18 12.90
CA ALA A 140 -5.14 4.61 12.63
C ALA A 140 -4.00 5.66 12.60
N LEU A 141 -4.30 6.87 12.13
CA LEU A 141 -3.31 7.92 11.91
C LEU A 141 -3.18 8.91 13.08
N LEU A 142 -4.27 9.21 13.80
CA LEU A 142 -4.27 10.17 14.92
C LEU A 142 -3.92 9.55 16.27
N HIS A 143 -4.02 8.23 16.41
CA HIS A 143 -3.66 7.53 17.64
C HIS A 143 -2.54 6.50 17.37
N PRO A 144 -1.28 6.95 17.15
CA PRO A 144 -0.13 6.08 17.39
C PRO A 144 -0.10 5.74 18.89
N HIS A 145 0.03 4.47 19.24
CA HIS A 145 0.11 4.09 20.65
C HIS A 145 1.42 4.63 21.23
N PRO A 146 1.43 5.17 22.47
CA PRO A 146 2.68 5.38 23.18
C PRO A 146 3.29 4.01 23.45
N SER A 147 4.40 3.70 22.78
CA SER A 147 5.31 2.67 23.22
C SER A 147 6.14 3.24 24.37
N GLU A 148 5.55 3.35 25.57
CA GLU A 148 6.26 3.50 26.85
C GLU A 148 5.25 3.63 28.01
N THR A 149 5.00 2.52 28.69
CA THR A 149 4.91 2.52 30.16
C THR A 149 5.68 1.30 30.66
N ARG A 150 7.01 1.44 30.71
CA ARG A 150 7.74 0.82 31.81
C ARG A 150 7.32 1.57 33.06
N SER A 151 6.62 0.89 33.95
CA SER A 151 6.71 1.14 35.39
C SER A 151 6.52 -0.19 36.11
N THR A 152 7.65 -0.83 36.40
CA THR A 152 7.86 -1.57 37.65
C THR A 152 7.60 -0.57 38.80
N PRO A 153 6.95 -1.01 39.88
CA PRO A 153 7.70 -1.68 40.95
C PRO A 153 7.21 -3.10 41.24
#